data_AF-A0A1G2L6X5-F1
#
_entry.id   AF-A0A1G2L6X5-F1
#
_cell.length_a   1.000
_cell.length_b   1.000
_cell.length_c   1.000
_cell.angle_alpha   90.00
_cell.angle_beta   90.00
_cell.angle_gamma   90.00
#
_symmetry.space_group_name_H-M   'P 1'
#
loop_
_entity.id
_entity.type
_entity.pdbx_description
1 polymer ?
#
loop_
_entity_poly.entity_id
_entity_poly.type
_entity_poly.pdbx_seq_one_letter_code
_entity_poly.pdbx_strand_id
1 'polypeptide(L)'
;MTKNFRKGFTALEIIIALGIISLLGALSLVSFLNSRRVGELVTAGNEMLAVLRLAHEKAVAGQGGDPWGVRLAGNAYYLFQGVSYGSAVSSVTYIVPSSIEIANIALAGGGQEILFRSVDGITDQQGTFTVRVRGSTAQVFNVTIDRSGRAYQTGTAPPATGARSLDTRHRAFVFNWGIDDATDVRFSFSNPTDVHTVVMTPAALRASYDSGERSFVVGSAEQVMRVHALSVAAGATTLSIDRDCRKNNKKVVIAIRDSDGSFKDIAIYEADCRTVTVGAYGGIMTEP
;
A
#
# COMPACT_ATOMS: atom_id res chain seq x y z
N MET A 1 -68.33 40.60 -28.63
CA MET A 1 -67.50 41.06 -27.50
C MET A 1 -67.35 39.89 -26.52
N THR A 2 -66.28 39.10 -26.63
CA THR A 2 -66.04 37.95 -25.76
C THR A 2 -65.27 38.40 -24.51
N LYS A 3 -65.92 38.30 -23.35
CA LYS A 3 -65.35 38.71 -22.06
C LYS A 3 -64.39 37.61 -21.60
N ASN A 4 -63.08 37.82 -21.78
CA ASN A 4 -62.04 36.94 -21.24
C ASN A 4 -61.96 37.12 -19.71
N PHE A 5 -62.63 36.25 -18.96
CA PHE A 5 -62.40 36.13 -17.52
C PHE A 5 -61.01 35.51 -17.31
N ARG A 6 -60.04 36.33 -16.87
CA ARG A 6 -58.76 35.82 -16.34
C ARG A 6 -59.09 35.02 -15.08
N LYS A 7 -59.02 33.70 -15.15
CA LYS A 7 -59.23 32.80 -14.01
C LYS A 7 -58.09 33.01 -13.02
N GLY A 8 -58.40 33.47 -11.81
CA GLY A 8 -57.46 33.56 -10.69
C GLY A 8 -57.39 32.24 -9.91
N PHE A 9 -56.38 32.10 -9.05
CA PHE A 9 -56.24 30.96 -8.14
C PHE A 9 -57.35 30.96 -7.08
N THR A 10 -57.88 29.78 -6.78
CA THR A 10 -58.84 29.58 -5.69
C THR A 10 -58.12 29.61 -4.33
N ALA A 11 -58.85 29.97 -3.27
CA ALA A 11 -58.30 29.93 -1.90
C ALA A 11 -57.79 28.53 -1.52
N LEU A 12 -58.45 27.48 -1.99
CA LEU A 12 -58.05 26.09 -1.75
C LEU A 12 -56.72 25.76 -2.45
N GLU A 13 -56.53 26.18 -3.70
CA GLU A 13 -55.25 25.98 -4.42
C GLU A 13 -54.10 26.69 -3.73
N ILE A 14 -54.31 27.89 -3.17
CA ILE A 14 -53.29 28.62 -2.41
C ILE A 14 -52.91 27.84 -1.15
N ILE A 15 -53.87 27.31 -0.40
CA ILE A 15 -53.60 26.53 0.82
C ILE A 15 -52.83 25.25 0.48
N ILE A 16 -53.23 24.54 -0.58
CA ILE A 16 -52.54 23.31 -1.03
C ILE A 16 -51.11 23.65 -1.47
N ALA A 17 -50.91 24.72 -2.25
CA ALA A 17 -49.59 25.15 -2.70
C ALA A 17 -48.66 25.52 -1.53
N LEU A 18 -49.16 26.28 -0.54
CA LEU A 18 -48.42 26.61 0.67
C LEU A 18 -48.08 25.36 1.50
N GLY A 19 -49.01 24.39 1.58
CA GLY A 19 -48.78 23.09 2.19
C GLY A 19 -47.62 22.34 1.53
N ILE A 20 -47.62 22.27 0.21
CA ILE A 20 -46.53 21.63 -0.55
C ILE A 20 -45.20 22.37 -0.35
N ILE A 21 -45.19 23.70 -0.41
CA ILE A 21 -43.97 24.50 -0.21
C ILE A 21 -43.38 24.29 1.19
N SER A 22 -44.21 24.30 2.24
CA SER A 22 -43.76 24.08 3.61
C SER A 22 -43.20 22.66 3.83
N LEU A 23 -43.84 21.65 3.25
CA LEU A 23 -43.35 20.27 3.26
C LEU A 23 -41.98 20.15 2.57
N LEU A 24 -41.85 20.72 1.37
CA LEU A 24 -40.58 20.74 0.63
C LEU A 24 -39.49 21.51 1.39
N GLY A 25 -39.85 22.63 2.03
CA GLY A 25 -38.95 23.43 2.84
C GLY A 25 -38.39 22.65 4.05
N ALA A 26 -39.25 21.88 4.73
CA ALA A 26 -38.83 21.04 5.86
C ALA A 26 -37.85 19.95 5.43
N LEU A 27 -38.13 19.24 4.33
CA LEU A 27 -37.24 18.22 3.78
C LEU A 27 -35.89 18.81 3.35
N SER A 28 -35.92 19.97 2.70
CA SER A 28 -34.73 20.70 2.25
C SER A 28 -33.86 21.12 3.44
N LEU A 29 -34.46 21.59 4.53
CA LEU A 29 -33.73 21.99 5.73
C LEU A 29 -33.01 20.81 6.38
N VAL A 30 -33.66 19.65 6.51
CA VAL A 30 -33.03 18.44 7.05
C VAL A 30 -31.85 18.01 6.18
N SER A 31 -32.03 18.00 4.86
CA SER A 31 -30.96 17.68 3.91
C SER A 31 -29.79 18.64 4.04
N PHE A 32 -30.06 19.95 4.12
CA PHE A 32 -29.03 20.97 4.26
C PHE A 32 -28.22 20.83 5.56
N LEU A 33 -28.90 20.63 6.70
CA LEU A 33 -28.23 20.41 7.99
C LEU A 33 -27.35 19.17 7.96
N ASN A 34 -27.81 18.11 7.29
CA ASN A 34 -27.03 16.88 7.12
C ASN A 34 -25.78 17.11 6.25
N SER A 35 -25.94 17.76 5.10
CA SER A 35 -24.82 18.10 4.21
C SER A 35 -23.79 18.99 4.91
N ARG A 36 -24.23 19.95 5.73
CA ARG A 36 -23.34 20.79 6.52
C ARG A 36 -22.50 19.97 7.50
N ARG A 37 -23.11 19.04 8.25
CA ARG A 37 -22.39 18.17 9.20
C ARG A 37 -21.37 17.27 8.50
N VAL A 38 -21.72 16.73 7.34
CA VAL A 38 -20.79 15.94 6.51
C VAL A 38 -19.63 16.81 6.02
N GLY A 39 -19.91 18.05 5.59
CA GLY A 39 -18.86 19.01 5.22
C GLY A 39 -17.91 19.30 6.38
N GLU A 40 -18.43 19.60 7.57
CA GLU A 40 -17.63 19.82 8.79
C GLU A 40 -16.79 18.58 9.14
N LEU A 41 -17.36 17.37 9.04
CA LEU A 41 -16.66 16.11 9.27
C LEU A 41 -15.48 15.91 8.31
N VAL A 42 -15.70 16.13 7.00
CA VAL A 42 -14.66 15.97 5.99
C VAL A 42 -13.53 17.00 6.18
N THR A 43 -13.87 18.26 6.48
CA THR A 43 -12.88 19.29 6.81
C THR A 43 -12.05 18.90 8.02
N ALA A 44 -12.69 18.53 9.13
CA ALA A 44 -11.99 18.12 10.35
C ALA A 44 -11.10 16.88 10.14
N GLY A 45 -11.57 15.89 9.38
CA GLY A 45 -10.78 14.72 9.00
C GLY A 45 -9.54 15.08 8.17
N ASN A 46 -9.70 15.95 7.17
CA ASN A 46 -8.60 16.40 6.32
C ASN A 46 -7.56 17.25 7.07
N GLU A 47 -8.00 18.17 7.93
CA GLU A 47 -7.11 18.97 8.79
C GLU A 47 -6.28 18.05 9.71
N MET A 48 -6.91 17.03 10.29
CA MET A 48 -6.21 16.07 11.13
C MET A 48 -5.19 15.24 10.35
N LEU A 49 -5.53 14.78 9.13
CA LEU A 49 -4.57 14.11 8.25
C LEU A 49 -3.39 15.04 7.92
N ALA A 50 -3.64 16.33 7.69
CA ALA A 50 -2.59 17.31 7.43
C ALA A 50 -1.65 17.47 8.64
N VAL A 51 -2.20 17.49 9.87
CA VAL A 51 -1.37 17.59 11.09
C VAL A 51 -0.58 16.31 11.36
N LEU A 52 -1.15 15.13 11.10
CA LEU A 52 -0.41 13.86 11.17
C LEU A 52 0.76 13.83 10.16
N ARG A 53 0.52 14.31 8.93
CA ARG A 53 1.60 14.44 7.92
C ARG A 53 2.65 15.46 8.34
N LEU A 54 2.23 16.59 8.88
CA LEU A 54 3.16 17.59 9.42
C LEU A 54 4.03 17.00 10.54
N ALA A 55 3.46 16.22 11.47
CA ALA A 55 4.22 15.54 12.51
C ALA A 55 5.26 14.58 11.92
N HIS A 56 4.85 13.77 10.93
CA HIS A 56 5.74 12.85 10.22
C HIS A 56 6.88 13.58 9.51
N GLU A 57 6.56 14.64 8.75
CA GLU A 57 7.54 15.46 8.04
C GLU A 57 8.56 16.10 8.99
N LYS A 58 8.09 16.61 10.15
CA LYS A 58 8.98 17.18 11.17
C LYS A 58 9.91 16.15 11.81
N ALA A 59 9.40 14.92 12.05
CA ALA A 59 10.21 13.82 12.55
C ALA A 59 11.28 13.39 11.52
N VAL A 60 10.89 13.21 10.25
CA VAL A 60 11.82 12.85 9.17
C VAL A 60 12.88 13.92 8.95
N ALA A 61 12.49 15.20 9.01
CA ALA A 61 13.43 16.32 8.94
C ALA A 61 14.35 16.42 10.17
N GLY A 62 14.12 15.61 11.22
CA GLY A 62 14.86 15.68 12.48
C GLY A 62 14.73 17.05 13.16
N GLN A 63 13.61 17.75 12.94
CA GLN A 63 13.46 19.13 13.38
C GLN A 63 13.53 19.19 14.91
N GLY A 64 14.54 19.89 15.45
CA GLY A 64 14.72 20.03 16.89
C GLY A 64 15.33 18.80 17.60
N GLY A 65 15.79 17.79 16.85
CA GLY A 65 16.57 16.66 17.38
C GLY A 65 15.76 15.54 18.07
N ASP A 66 14.47 15.78 18.35
CA ASP A 66 13.59 14.83 19.03
C ASP A 66 12.54 14.22 18.09
N PRO A 67 11.94 13.06 18.46
CA PRO A 67 10.74 12.55 17.82
C PRO A 67 9.58 13.55 17.84
N TRP A 68 8.70 13.45 16.85
CA TRP A 68 7.45 14.21 16.80
C TRP A 68 6.25 13.27 16.87
N GLY A 69 5.16 13.72 17.48
CA GLY A 69 3.97 12.90 17.61
C GLY A 69 2.68 13.69 17.67
N VAL A 70 1.57 12.95 17.60
CA VAL A 70 0.22 13.49 17.76
C VAL A 70 -0.51 12.73 18.86
N ARG A 71 -1.02 13.48 19.85
CA ARG A 71 -1.89 12.97 20.92
C ARG A 71 -3.34 13.19 20.53
N LEU A 72 -4.14 12.12 20.48
CA LEU A 72 -5.55 12.14 20.11
C LEU A 72 -6.47 12.26 21.33
N ALA A 73 -7.21 13.35 21.48
CA ALA A 73 -8.26 13.49 22.50
C ALA A 73 -9.65 13.58 21.85
N GLY A 74 -10.70 13.28 22.62
CA GLY A 74 -12.06 13.21 22.05
C GLY A 74 -12.54 14.50 21.38
N ASN A 75 -12.06 15.66 21.84
CA ASN A 75 -12.45 17.00 21.36
C ASN A 75 -11.30 17.84 20.79
N ALA A 76 -10.08 17.30 20.77
CA ALA A 76 -8.89 18.02 20.34
C ALA A 76 -7.79 17.02 19.98
N TYR A 77 -6.77 17.48 19.28
CA TYR A 77 -5.54 16.71 19.10
C TYR A 77 -4.34 17.65 19.23
N TYR A 78 -3.23 17.10 19.68
CA TYR A 78 -2.06 17.88 20.05
C TYR A 78 -0.87 17.40 19.25
N LEU A 79 -0.31 18.27 18.43
CA LEU A 79 1.00 18.06 17.82
C LEU A 79 2.05 18.36 18.87
N PHE A 80 3.01 17.45 19.10
CA PHE A 80 4.04 17.66 20.10
C PHE A 80 5.41 17.17 19.64
N GLN A 81 6.45 17.73 20.26
CA GLN A 81 7.84 17.31 20.11
C GLN A 81 8.31 16.65 21.41
N GLY A 82 8.82 15.42 21.34
CA GLY A 82 9.32 14.65 22.47
C GLY A 82 8.94 13.17 22.39
N VAL A 83 9.46 12.36 23.30
CA VAL A 83 9.20 10.90 23.35
C VAL A 83 7.78 10.52 23.81
N SER A 84 7.06 11.47 24.41
CA SER A 84 5.65 11.34 24.80
C SER A 84 5.02 12.73 24.93
N TYR A 85 3.70 12.81 24.90
CA TYR A 85 3.01 14.10 25.11
C TYR A 85 3.28 14.67 26.52
N GLY A 86 3.33 13.83 27.55
CA GLY A 86 3.57 14.25 28.93
C GLY A 86 4.96 14.82 29.18
N SER A 87 5.94 14.46 28.35
CA SER A 87 7.32 14.95 28.39
C SER A 87 7.65 15.85 27.20
N ALA A 88 6.63 16.46 26.57
CA ALA A 88 6.83 17.24 25.36
C ALA A 88 7.58 18.55 25.62
N VAL A 89 8.57 18.84 24.77
CA VAL A 89 9.32 20.10 24.77
C VAL A 89 8.47 21.24 24.24
N SER A 90 7.63 20.95 23.24
CA SER A 90 6.67 21.89 22.68
C SER A 90 5.39 21.16 22.26
N SER A 91 4.25 21.85 22.32
CA SER A 91 2.99 21.33 21.79
C SER A 91 2.11 22.43 21.18
N VAL A 92 1.33 22.05 20.16
CA VAL A 92 0.33 22.89 19.49
C VAL A 92 -1.00 22.18 19.55
N THR A 93 -2.05 22.89 19.98
CA THR A 93 -3.40 22.34 20.15
C THR A 93 -4.26 22.64 18.93
N TYR A 94 -4.95 21.62 18.43
CA TYR A 94 -5.95 21.73 17.38
C TYR A 94 -7.31 21.31 17.95
N ILE A 95 -8.25 22.26 18.01
CA ILE A 95 -9.59 22.03 18.56
C ILE A 95 -10.50 21.51 17.46
N VAL A 96 -11.22 20.44 17.74
CA VAL A 96 -12.23 19.88 16.83
C VAL A 96 -13.57 20.59 17.08
N PRO A 97 -14.38 20.89 16.03
CA PRO A 97 -15.70 21.47 16.21
C PRO A 97 -16.56 20.64 17.18
N SER A 98 -17.43 21.30 17.96
CA SER A 98 -18.25 20.62 18.99
C SER A 98 -19.19 19.54 18.43
N SER A 99 -19.55 19.65 17.15
CA SER A 99 -20.33 18.68 16.37
C SER A 99 -19.57 17.40 16.05
N ILE A 100 -18.23 17.38 16.19
CA ILE A 100 -17.34 16.29 15.82
C ILE A 100 -16.62 15.75 17.06
N GLU A 101 -16.20 14.49 17.01
CA GLU A 101 -15.34 13.88 18.01
C GLU A 101 -14.40 12.83 17.43
N ILE A 102 -13.30 12.57 18.13
CA ILE A 102 -12.38 11.45 17.88
C ILE A 102 -12.81 10.27 18.75
N ALA A 103 -13.03 9.11 18.13
CA ALA A 103 -13.52 7.91 18.78
C ALA A 103 -12.84 6.66 18.22
N ASN A 104 -13.12 5.50 18.83
CA ASN A 104 -12.67 4.18 18.38
C ASN A 104 -11.15 4.11 18.12
N ILE A 105 -10.35 4.72 19.01
CA ILE A 105 -8.90 4.72 18.89
C ILE A 105 -8.39 3.30 19.15
N ALA A 106 -7.86 2.68 18.10
CA ALA A 106 -7.30 1.34 18.10
C ALA A 106 -5.89 1.40 17.50
N LEU A 107 -4.94 1.81 18.33
CA LEU A 107 -3.52 1.88 17.98
C LEU A 107 -2.77 0.69 18.60
N ALA A 108 -1.74 0.22 17.91
CA ALA A 108 -0.80 -0.74 18.48
C ALA A 108 -0.19 -0.16 19.76
N GLY A 109 -0.18 -0.95 20.84
CA GLY A 109 0.21 -0.52 22.19
C GLY A 109 -0.92 0.09 23.04
N GLY A 110 -2.15 0.26 22.50
CA GLY A 110 -3.35 0.60 23.28
C GLY A 110 -3.42 2.05 23.78
N GLY A 111 -2.50 2.92 23.35
CA GLY A 111 -2.45 4.33 23.72
C GLY A 111 -3.27 5.25 22.82
N GLN A 112 -3.12 6.56 23.05
CA GLN A 112 -3.74 7.62 22.25
C GLN A 112 -2.68 8.55 21.63
N GLU A 113 -1.44 8.07 21.55
CA GLU A 113 -0.29 8.79 21.02
C GLU A 113 0.20 8.05 19.79
N ILE A 114 0.46 8.81 18.73
CA ILE A 114 1.12 8.32 17.53
C ILE A 114 2.47 9.02 17.49
N LEU A 115 3.54 8.26 17.68
CA LEU A 115 4.90 8.78 17.71
C LEU A 115 5.62 8.41 16.41
N PHE A 116 6.26 9.40 15.79
CA PHE A 116 7.10 9.21 14.62
C PHE A 116 8.56 9.35 15.04
N ARG A 117 9.33 8.30 14.77
CA ARG A 117 10.78 8.28 15.01
C ARG A 117 11.47 9.32 14.15
N SER A 118 12.49 9.95 14.73
CA SER A 118 13.36 10.88 14.00
C SER A 118 14.08 10.16 12.86
N VAL A 119 14.40 10.87 11.79
CA VAL A 119 15.15 10.39 10.59
C VAL A 119 14.36 9.47 9.67
N ASP A 120 13.65 8.47 10.18
CA ASP A 120 12.94 7.48 9.35
C ASP A 120 11.41 7.62 9.34
N GLY A 121 10.83 8.38 10.28
CA GLY A 121 9.39 8.63 10.35
C GLY A 121 8.55 7.38 10.68
N ILE A 122 9.19 6.27 11.05
CA ILE A 122 8.49 5.02 11.37
C ILE A 122 7.73 5.18 12.68
N THR A 123 6.54 4.57 12.75
CA THR A 123 5.74 4.50 13.97
C THR A 123 5.46 3.07 14.36
N ASP A 124 5.57 2.77 15.66
CA ASP A 124 5.12 1.49 16.23
C ASP A 124 3.64 1.55 16.65
N GLN A 125 3.02 2.74 16.62
CA GLN A 125 1.61 2.97 16.95
C GLN A 125 0.71 2.98 15.71
N GLN A 126 1.01 2.07 14.77
CA GLN A 126 0.14 1.79 13.62
C GLN A 126 -1.26 1.35 14.07
N GLY A 127 -2.29 1.70 13.31
CA GLY A 127 -3.66 1.37 13.68
C GLY A 127 -4.69 2.26 13.03
N THR A 128 -5.86 2.34 13.65
CA THR A 128 -7.00 3.12 13.15
C THR A 128 -7.67 3.91 14.25
N PHE A 129 -8.32 4.99 13.86
CA PHE A 129 -9.27 5.70 14.71
C PHE A 129 -10.34 6.35 13.84
N THR A 130 -11.42 6.82 14.44
CA THR A 130 -12.54 7.40 13.73
C THR A 130 -12.75 8.85 14.14
N VAL A 131 -12.79 9.76 13.17
CA VAL A 131 -13.40 11.08 13.35
C VAL A 131 -14.87 10.94 12.98
N ARG A 132 -15.80 11.40 13.82
CA ARG A 132 -17.24 11.24 13.56
C ARG A 132 -18.06 12.42 14.03
N VAL A 133 -19.27 12.54 13.48
CA VAL A 133 -20.29 13.42 14.05
C VAL A 133 -20.72 12.87 15.41
N ARG A 134 -20.69 13.72 16.44
CA ARG A 134 -21.04 13.37 17.81
C ARG A 134 -22.43 12.74 17.87
N GLY A 135 -22.53 11.57 18.48
CA GLY A 135 -23.78 10.81 18.60
C GLY A 135 -24.24 10.09 17.33
N SER A 136 -23.46 10.13 16.24
CA SER A 136 -23.71 9.37 15.02
C SER A 136 -22.70 8.23 14.87
N THR A 137 -23.16 7.05 14.44
CA THR A 137 -22.31 5.91 14.07
C THR A 137 -22.18 5.74 12.55
N ALA A 138 -23.00 6.45 11.77
CA ALA A 138 -23.02 6.36 10.31
C ALA A 138 -22.14 7.44 9.65
N GLN A 139 -21.99 8.60 10.28
CA GLN A 139 -21.24 9.73 9.73
C GLN A 139 -19.82 9.72 10.28
N VAL A 140 -18.95 9.00 9.56
CA VAL A 140 -17.58 8.69 9.98
C VAL A 140 -16.57 9.05 8.91
N PHE A 141 -15.40 9.46 9.37
CA PHE A 141 -14.18 9.65 8.62
C PHE A 141 -13.11 8.79 9.32
N ASN A 142 -12.93 7.58 8.80
CA ASN A 142 -11.99 6.62 9.38
C ASN A 142 -10.57 6.97 8.94
N VAL A 143 -9.65 7.04 9.89
CA VAL A 143 -8.24 7.32 9.66
C VAL A 143 -7.43 6.06 9.95
N THR A 144 -6.48 5.78 9.07
CA THR A 144 -5.52 4.68 9.22
C THR A 144 -4.11 5.24 9.24
N ILE A 145 -3.28 4.72 10.13
CA ILE A 145 -1.84 4.97 10.21
C ILE A 145 -1.12 3.64 9.96
N ASP A 146 -0.24 3.62 8.98
CA ASP A 146 0.61 2.45 8.72
C ASP A 146 1.96 2.55 9.46
N ARG A 147 2.73 1.46 9.45
CA ARG A 147 4.04 1.39 10.11
C ARG A 147 5.05 2.39 9.56
N SER A 148 4.93 2.81 8.30
CA SER A 148 5.81 3.81 7.69
C SER A 148 5.51 5.24 8.14
N GLY A 149 4.46 5.41 8.96
CA GLY A 149 4.03 6.70 9.48
C GLY A 149 3.08 7.45 8.55
N ARG A 150 2.61 6.82 7.47
CA ARG A 150 1.66 7.47 6.56
C ARG A 150 0.25 7.42 7.15
N ALA A 151 -0.39 8.59 7.17
CA ALA A 151 -1.79 8.75 7.56
C ALA A 151 -2.70 9.01 6.35
N TYR A 152 -3.80 8.27 6.26
CA TYR A 152 -4.79 8.38 5.18
C TYR A 152 -6.20 8.00 5.66
N GLN A 153 -7.22 8.41 4.90
CA GLN A 153 -8.59 7.98 5.16
C GLN A 153 -8.78 6.51 4.73
N THR A 154 -9.37 5.68 5.59
CA THR A 154 -9.58 4.25 5.33
C THR A 154 -10.40 4.06 4.06
N GLY A 155 -9.94 3.19 3.16
CA GLY A 155 -10.54 2.98 1.85
C GLY A 155 -10.09 3.98 0.77
N THR A 156 -9.46 5.10 1.16
CA THR A 156 -8.76 6.02 0.26
C THR A 156 -7.25 5.97 0.48
N ALA A 157 -6.75 4.83 0.98
CA ALA A 157 -5.31 4.57 0.92
C ALA A 157 -4.87 4.97 -0.49
N PRO A 158 -3.88 5.87 -0.64
CA PRO A 158 -3.20 5.95 -1.93
C PRO A 158 -2.89 4.50 -2.28
N PRO A 159 -3.21 4.02 -3.51
CA PRO A 159 -2.83 2.67 -3.91
C PRO A 159 -1.41 2.55 -3.42
N ALA A 160 -1.15 1.57 -2.56
CA ALA A 160 0.10 1.59 -1.82
C ALA A 160 1.18 1.87 -2.87
N THR A 161 2.06 2.81 -2.60
CA THR A 161 3.26 2.91 -3.42
C THR A 161 4.03 1.64 -3.06
N GLY A 162 3.59 0.49 -3.61
CA GLY A 162 3.56 -0.77 -2.86
C GLY A 162 2.21 -1.53 -2.71
N ALA A 163 1.15 -1.31 -3.51
CA ALA A 163 0.73 -2.46 -4.29
C ALA A 163 1.97 -2.62 -5.13
N ARG A 164 2.76 -3.68 -4.90
CA ARG A 164 3.80 -3.97 -5.86
C ARG A 164 3.09 -3.80 -7.20
N SER A 165 3.50 -2.81 -8.00
CA SER A 165 3.33 -2.96 -9.44
C SER A 165 3.97 -4.30 -9.64
N LEU A 166 3.16 -5.36 -9.82
CA LEU A 166 3.56 -6.76 -9.78
C LEU A 166 4.95 -6.79 -10.36
N ASP A 167 5.96 -6.84 -9.47
CA ASP A 167 7.29 -6.58 -9.94
C ASP A 167 7.71 -7.90 -10.53
N THR A 168 7.28 -8.17 -11.76
CA THR A 168 7.61 -9.38 -12.51
C THR A 168 9.11 -9.48 -12.71
N ARG A 169 9.87 -8.43 -12.36
CA ARG A 169 11.31 -8.42 -12.41
C ARG A 169 11.96 -9.17 -11.25
N HIS A 170 11.26 -9.51 -10.17
CA HIS A 170 11.82 -10.32 -9.09
C HIS A 170 10.81 -11.40 -8.66
N ARG A 171 11.20 -12.67 -8.80
CA ARG A 171 10.39 -13.81 -8.36
C ARG A 171 11.23 -14.76 -7.53
N ALA A 172 10.73 -15.12 -6.36
CA ALA A 172 11.36 -16.11 -5.50
C ALA A 172 10.70 -17.48 -5.71
N PHE A 173 11.51 -18.52 -5.67
CA PHE A 173 11.13 -19.92 -5.82
C PHE A 173 11.67 -20.66 -4.60
N VAL A 174 10.76 -21.20 -3.78
CA VAL A 174 11.11 -21.95 -2.58
C VAL A 174 10.89 -23.43 -2.87
N PHE A 175 11.95 -24.21 -2.86
CA PHE A 175 11.91 -25.64 -3.14
C PHE A 175 12.70 -26.45 -2.11
N ASN A 176 12.26 -27.68 -1.89
CA ASN A 176 12.73 -28.59 -0.84
C ASN A 176 13.92 -29.48 -1.29
N TRP A 177 14.83 -28.89 -2.06
CA TRP A 177 16.09 -29.51 -2.45
C TRP A 177 17.20 -28.45 -2.54
N GLY A 178 18.44 -28.89 -2.38
CA GLY A 178 19.61 -28.01 -2.31
C GLY A 178 20.25 -27.73 -3.68
N ILE A 179 20.76 -26.51 -3.84
CA ILE A 179 21.65 -26.15 -4.95
C ILE A 179 23.08 -25.93 -4.47
N ASP A 180 23.42 -26.46 -3.29
CA ASP A 180 24.73 -26.34 -2.65
C ASP A 180 25.83 -27.07 -3.44
N ASP A 181 25.49 -28.14 -4.17
CA ASP A 181 26.41 -28.93 -4.99
C ASP A 181 26.09 -28.89 -6.50
N ALA A 182 25.03 -28.19 -6.91
CA ALA A 182 24.64 -27.99 -8.30
C ALA A 182 25.78 -27.43 -9.17
N THR A 183 25.87 -27.82 -10.45
CA THR A 183 27.03 -27.42 -11.28
C THR A 183 26.77 -26.19 -12.13
N ASP A 184 25.59 -26.08 -12.74
CA ASP A 184 25.28 -25.04 -13.72
C ASP A 184 23.81 -24.62 -13.69
N VAL A 185 23.56 -23.37 -14.08
CA VAL A 185 22.22 -22.88 -14.43
C VAL A 185 22.11 -22.83 -15.95
N ARG A 186 21.04 -23.42 -16.50
CA ARG A 186 20.74 -23.42 -17.93
C ARG A 186 19.55 -22.52 -18.25
N PHE A 187 19.73 -21.70 -19.27
CA PHE A 187 18.74 -20.80 -19.85
C PHE A 187 18.39 -21.31 -21.24
N SER A 188 17.18 -21.84 -21.42
CA SER A 188 16.71 -22.35 -22.71
C SER A 188 15.66 -21.40 -23.28
N PHE A 189 16.05 -20.62 -24.28
CA PHE A 189 15.19 -19.69 -24.98
C PHE A 189 14.41 -20.36 -26.10
N SER A 190 13.24 -19.79 -26.42
CA SER A 190 12.42 -20.19 -27.57
C SER A 190 12.17 -19.01 -28.51
N ASN A 191 12.06 -19.30 -29.81
CA ASN A 191 11.79 -18.33 -30.88
C ASN A 191 12.82 -17.17 -30.98
N PRO A 192 14.08 -17.45 -31.39
CA PRO A 192 14.64 -18.74 -31.80
C PRO A 192 15.05 -19.64 -30.63
N THR A 193 15.21 -20.94 -30.88
CA THR A 193 15.77 -21.86 -29.89
C THR A 193 17.25 -21.55 -29.68
N ASP A 194 17.61 -21.25 -28.44
CA ASP A 194 18.99 -20.94 -28.05
C ASP A 194 19.21 -21.33 -26.59
N VAL A 195 20.33 -21.97 -26.28
CA VAL A 195 20.57 -22.56 -24.95
C VAL A 195 21.90 -22.10 -24.41
N HIS A 196 21.87 -21.43 -23.27
CA HIS A 196 23.04 -20.92 -22.56
C HIS A 196 23.19 -21.62 -21.22
N THR A 197 24.42 -21.92 -20.81
CA THR A 197 24.71 -22.53 -19.51
C THR A 197 25.73 -21.67 -18.77
N VAL A 198 25.45 -21.37 -17.51
CA VAL A 198 26.30 -20.58 -16.63
C VAL A 198 26.76 -21.46 -15.49
N VAL A 199 28.07 -21.68 -15.40
CA VAL A 199 28.68 -22.46 -14.33
C VAL A 199 28.43 -21.80 -12.98
N MET A 200 28.02 -22.60 -12.00
CA MET A 200 27.87 -22.18 -10.61
C MET A 200 29.21 -22.32 -9.88
N THR A 201 29.85 -21.19 -9.61
CA THR A 201 31.15 -21.15 -8.92
C THR A 201 30.99 -20.79 -7.45
N PRO A 202 31.69 -21.45 -6.51
CA PRO A 202 32.58 -22.60 -6.72
C PRO A 202 31.80 -23.89 -7.02
N ALA A 203 32.43 -24.85 -7.72
CA ALA A 203 31.86 -26.20 -7.97
C ALA A 203 31.89 -27.11 -6.71
N ALA A 204 31.96 -26.51 -5.52
CA ALA A 204 31.96 -27.18 -4.23
C ALA A 204 30.71 -26.77 -3.45
N LEU A 205 30.46 -27.43 -2.31
CA LEU A 205 29.40 -27.07 -1.38
C LEU A 205 29.39 -25.56 -1.11
N ARG A 206 28.30 -24.89 -1.50
CA ARG A 206 28.15 -23.43 -1.38
C ARG A 206 27.03 -23.06 -0.42
N ALA A 207 27.30 -22.06 0.40
CA ALA A 207 26.32 -21.46 1.32
C ALA A 207 25.56 -20.28 0.69
N SER A 208 26.01 -19.81 -0.48
CA SER A 208 25.38 -18.74 -1.24
C SER A 208 25.58 -18.96 -2.73
N TYR A 209 24.71 -18.36 -3.53
CA TYR A 209 24.82 -18.40 -4.99
C TYR A 209 24.35 -17.08 -5.59
N ASP A 210 25.11 -16.57 -6.56
CA ASP A 210 24.74 -15.42 -7.37
C ASP A 210 25.43 -15.52 -8.72
N SER A 211 24.66 -15.54 -9.80
CA SER A 211 25.19 -15.53 -11.16
C SER A 211 25.81 -14.19 -11.54
N GLY A 212 25.51 -13.11 -10.81
CA GLY A 212 25.62 -11.74 -11.31
C GLY A 212 24.66 -11.49 -12.48
N GLU A 213 24.65 -10.26 -13.00
CA GLU A 213 23.92 -9.95 -14.23
C GLU A 213 24.55 -10.70 -15.42
N ARG A 214 23.71 -11.39 -16.19
CA ARG A 214 24.07 -12.13 -17.39
C ARG A 214 23.33 -11.56 -18.58
N SER A 215 24.05 -11.37 -19.68
CA SER A 215 23.52 -10.96 -20.97
C SER A 215 23.63 -12.10 -21.96
N PHE A 216 22.53 -12.40 -22.66
CA PHE A 216 22.44 -13.42 -23.69
C PHE A 216 21.89 -12.80 -24.97
N VAL A 217 22.59 -12.95 -26.09
CA VAL A 217 22.09 -12.51 -27.40
C VAL A 217 21.29 -13.64 -28.03
N VAL A 218 19.96 -13.48 -28.09
CA VAL A 218 19.02 -14.51 -28.57
C VAL A 218 18.35 -14.03 -29.84
N GLY A 219 18.83 -14.52 -30.99
CA GLY A 219 18.47 -13.97 -32.30
C GLY A 219 18.99 -12.53 -32.44
N SER A 220 18.08 -11.56 -32.60
CA SER A 220 18.43 -10.13 -32.71
C SER A 220 18.18 -9.33 -31.43
N ALA A 221 17.85 -9.99 -30.31
CA ALA A 221 17.51 -9.32 -29.06
C ALA A 221 18.46 -9.75 -27.93
N GLU A 222 18.97 -8.78 -27.18
CA GLU A 222 19.68 -9.03 -25.93
C GLU A 222 18.67 -9.38 -24.83
N GLN A 223 18.99 -10.35 -23.98
CA GLN A 223 18.22 -10.76 -22.81
C GLN A 223 19.12 -10.65 -21.57
N VAL A 224 18.68 -9.89 -20.57
CA VAL A 224 19.49 -9.59 -19.38
C VAL A 224 18.81 -10.10 -18.11
N MET A 225 19.46 -11.01 -17.40
CA MET A 225 18.88 -11.64 -16.20
C MET A 225 19.92 -11.99 -15.15
N ARG A 226 19.47 -12.18 -13.91
CA ARG A 226 20.31 -12.62 -12.80
C ARG A 226 19.56 -13.70 -12.01
N VAL A 227 20.29 -14.72 -11.58
CA VAL A 227 19.79 -15.79 -10.73
C VAL A 227 20.63 -15.80 -9.47
N HIS A 228 20.02 -15.61 -8.32
CA HIS A 228 20.71 -15.57 -7.04
C HIS A 228 19.89 -16.25 -5.96
N ALA A 229 20.54 -16.83 -4.96
CA ALA A 229 19.86 -17.49 -3.87
C ALA A 229 19.74 -16.56 -2.66
N LEU A 230 18.54 -16.50 -2.07
CA LEU A 230 18.31 -15.87 -0.78
C LEU A 230 18.72 -16.80 0.37
N SER A 231 18.64 -18.12 0.15
CA SER A 231 19.18 -19.14 1.03
C SER A 231 19.56 -20.39 0.23
N VAL A 232 20.66 -21.05 0.63
CA VAL A 232 21.12 -22.33 0.06
C VAL A 232 21.41 -23.31 1.20
N ALA A 233 20.80 -24.49 1.15
CA ALA A 233 21.07 -25.62 2.03
C ALA A 233 20.81 -26.94 1.31
N ALA A 234 21.47 -28.04 1.70
CA ALA A 234 21.40 -29.38 1.10
C ALA A 234 19.98 -29.90 0.77
N GLY A 235 18.98 -29.53 1.58
CA GLY A 235 17.58 -29.95 1.39
C GLY A 235 16.59 -28.81 1.16
N ALA A 236 17.06 -27.57 1.00
CA ALA A 236 16.17 -26.42 0.84
C ALA A 236 16.87 -25.22 0.22
N THR A 237 16.24 -24.64 -0.79
CA THR A 237 16.75 -23.44 -1.45
C THR A 237 15.63 -22.43 -1.64
N THR A 238 15.96 -21.16 -1.39
CA THR A 238 15.15 -20.03 -1.85
C THR A 238 15.91 -19.33 -2.97
N LEU A 239 15.45 -19.46 -4.20
CA LEU A 239 16.08 -18.88 -5.38
C LEU A 239 15.30 -17.68 -5.88
N SER A 240 15.97 -16.55 -6.06
CA SER A 240 15.43 -15.36 -6.72
C SER A 240 15.91 -15.27 -8.16
N ILE A 241 14.99 -14.96 -9.05
CA ILE A 241 15.26 -14.71 -10.47
C ILE A 241 14.85 -13.28 -10.79
N ASP A 242 15.83 -12.54 -11.31
CA ASP A 242 15.69 -11.14 -11.68
C ASP A 242 15.58 -11.01 -13.20
N ARG A 243 14.47 -10.44 -13.69
CA ARG A 243 14.18 -10.35 -15.13
C ARG A 243 13.41 -9.07 -15.52
N ASP A 244 14.12 -8.04 -15.99
CA ASP A 244 13.48 -6.79 -16.41
C ASP A 244 12.82 -6.88 -17.81
N CYS A 245 11.52 -6.60 -17.90
CA CYS A 245 10.78 -6.60 -19.17
C CYS A 245 11.21 -5.55 -20.19
N ARG A 246 11.95 -4.53 -19.76
CA ARG A 246 12.57 -3.56 -20.68
C ARG A 246 13.74 -4.17 -21.44
N LYS A 247 14.38 -5.19 -20.87
CA LYS A 247 15.57 -5.87 -21.41
C LYS A 247 15.30 -7.32 -21.83
N ASN A 248 14.09 -7.84 -21.64
CA ASN A 248 13.77 -9.24 -21.89
C ASN A 248 12.41 -9.39 -22.58
N ASN A 249 12.39 -10.11 -23.69
CA ASN A 249 11.19 -10.33 -24.52
C ASN A 249 11.14 -11.72 -25.18
N LYS A 250 12.04 -12.63 -24.81
CA LYS A 250 12.06 -14.01 -25.31
C LYS A 250 11.55 -14.98 -24.26
N LYS A 251 10.77 -15.99 -24.65
CA LYS A 251 10.41 -17.06 -23.70
C LYS A 251 11.69 -17.75 -23.23
N VAL A 252 11.81 -18.02 -21.93
CA VAL A 252 12.97 -18.69 -21.34
C VAL A 252 12.56 -19.70 -20.27
N VAL A 253 13.15 -20.89 -20.33
CA VAL A 253 13.12 -21.90 -19.26
C VAL A 253 14.44 -21.84 -18.51
N ILE A 254 14.36 -21.67 -17.19
CA ILE A 254 15.51 -21.63 -16.29
C ILE A 254 15.53 -22.94 -15.51
N ALA A 255 16.62 -23.70 -15.66
CA ALA A 255 16.82 -24.99 -15.03
C ALA A 255 18.17 -25.03 -14.32
N ILE A 256 18.27 -25.80 -13.24
CA ILE A 256 19.51 -26.02 -12.50
C ILE A 256 19.95 -27.45 -12.70
N ARG A 257 21.24 -27.67 -12.95
CA ARG A 257 21.80 -29.02 -12.99
C ARG A 257 22.10 -29.49 -11.56
N ASP A 258 21.39 -30.51 -11.13
CA ASP A 258 21.61 -31.16 -9.84
C ASP A 258 22.86 -32.06 -9.87
N SER A 259 23.33 -32.53 -8.71
CA SER A 259 24.51 -33.40 -8.60
C SER A 259 24.32 -34.77 -9.24
N ASP A 260 23.08 -35.19 -9.49
CA ASP A 260 22.76 -36.37 -10.30
C ASP A 260 22.95 -36.17 -11.83
N GLY A 261 23.31 -34.95 -12.25
CA GLY A 261 23.56 -34.57 -13.64
C GLY A 261 22.30 -34.18 -14.42
N SER A 262 21.11 -34.32 -13.83
CA SER A 262 19.84 -33.97 -14.44
C SER A 262 19.55 -32.47 -14.35
N PHE A 263 18.82 -31.93 -15.33
CA PHE A 263 18.34 -30.55 -15.28
C PHE A 263 16.95 -30.50 -14.67
N LYS A 264 16.82 -29.72 -13.60
CA LYS A 264 15.59 -29.48 -12.86
C LYS A 264 15.03 -28.11 -13.24
N ASP A 265 13.92 -28.11 -13.99
CA ASP A 265 13.24 -26.89 -14.40
C ASP A 265 12.65 -26.16 -13.19
N ILE A 266 13.08 -24.91 -12.97
CA ILE A 266 12.67 -24.06 -11.85
C ILE A 266 11.55 -23.12 -12.27
N ALA A 267 11.74 -22.41 -13.38
CA ALA A 267 10.86 -21.34 -13.80
C ALA A 267 10.76 -21.28 -15.32
N ILE A 268 9.54 -21.04 -15.81
CA ILE A 268 9.25 -20.80 -17.21
C ILE A 268 8.69 -19.38 -17.30
N TYR A 269 9.41 -18.50 -17.97
CA TYR A 269 8.88 -17.19 -18.28
C TYR A 269 8.48 -17.10 -19.74
N GLU A 270 7.26 -16.60 -19.98
CA GLU A 270 6.78 -16.38 -21.33
C GLU A 270 7.43 -15.14 -21.98
N ALA A 271 7.24 -15.01 -23.30
CA ALA A 271 7.77 -13.90 -24.09
C ALA A 271 7.16 -12.55 -23.71
N ASP A 272 5.99 -12.55 -23.06
CA ASP A 272 5.33 -11.34 -22.54
C ASP A 272 6.04 -10.73 -21.30
N CYS A 273 7.04 -11.42 -20.77
CA CYS A 273 7.81 -11.10 -19.56
C CYS A 273 6.99 -10.96 -18.25
N ARG A 274 5.66 -11.14 -18.32
CA ARG A 274 4.77 -11.00 -17.16
C ARG A 274 4.33 -12.34 -16.63
N THR A 275 4.12 -13.28 -17.53
CA THR A 275 3.64 -14.61 -17.20
C THR A 275 4.83 -15.48 -16.83
N VAL A 276 4.79 -15.98 -15.60
CA VAL A 276 5.75 -16.92 -15.06
C VAL A 276 5.01 -18.13 -14.51
N THR A 277 5.48 -19.31 -14.88
CA THR A 277 4.97 -20.59 -14.40
C THR A 277 6.09 -21.31 -13.68
N VAL A 278 5.74 -21.96 -12.57
CA VAL A 278 6.70 -22.77 -11.81
C VAL A 278 7.02 -24.04 -12.60
N GLY A 279 8.31 -24.30 -12.80
CA GLY A 279 8.78 -25.56 -13.36
C GLY A 279 8.56 -26.71 -12.39
N ALA A 280 8.65 -27.95 -12.87
CA ALA A 280 8.34 -29.14 -12.08
C ALA A 280 9.13 -29.25 -10.76
N TYR A 281 10.29 -28.59 -10.67
CA TYR A 281 11.17 -28.60 -9.50
C TYR A 281 11.33 -27.23 -8.83
N GLY A 282 10.58 -26.22 -9.28
CA GLY A 282 10.65 -24.85 -8.74
C GLY A 282 9.86 -24.62 -7.45
N GLY A 283 9.13 -25.63 -6.98
CA GLY A 283 8.42 -25.59 -5.70
C GLY A 283 7.29 -24.56 -5.66
N ILE A 284 7.35 -23.65 -4.69
CA ILE A 284 6.36 -22.58 -4.53
C ILE A 284 6.98 -21.27 -5.01
N MET A 285 6.34 -20.63 -5.99
CA MET A 285 6.67 -19.26 -6.35
C MET A 285 6.06 -18.32 -5.34
N THR A 286 6.91 -17.54 -4.68
CA THR A 286 6.52 -16.48 -3.76
C THR A 286 6.83 -15.13 -4.37
N GLU A 287 5.99 -14.16 -4.04
CA GLU A 287 6.37 -12.76 -4.18
C GLU A 287 7.48 -12.48 -3.14
N PRO A 288 8.57 -11.78 -3.50
CA PRO A 288 9.52 -11.33 -2.49
C PRO A 288 8.88 -10.43 -1.43
#